data_AF-A0AA86SUG6-F1
#
_entry.id   AF-A0AA86SUG6-F1
#
_cell.length_a   1.000
_cell.length_b   1.000
_cell.length_c   1.000
_cell.angle_alpha   90.00
_cell.angle_beta   90.00
_cell.angle_gamma   90.00
#
_symmetry.space_group_name_H-M   'P 1'
#
loop_
_entity.id
_entity.type
_entity.pdbx_description
1 polymer ?
#
loop_
_entity_poly.entity_id
_entity_poly.type
_entity_poly.pdbx_seq_one_letter_code
_entity_poly.pdbx_strand_id
1 'polypeptide(L)'
;MSAVNITNVAVLDNPASFLTPFQFEISYECLTALKDDLEWKLIYVGSAEDETYDQLLESVLVGPVNVGNYRFVLQADPPDPSKIREEDIIGVTVLLLTCSYLGQEFIRVGYYVNNDYDDEQLREEPPPKVLIDRVQRNILSDKPRVTKFPINFHPENNENEEQPPASEHPSETGEDPLALVDRDPANEKDS
;
A
#
# COMPACT_ATOMS: atom_id res chain seq x y z
N MET A 1 0.02 -12.25 6.21
CA MET A 1 0.82 -12.14 4.96
C MET A 1 0.00 -11.35 3.95
N SER A 2 0.61 -10.60 3.03
CA SER A 2 -0.16 -9.90 1.99
C SER A 2 -0.77 -10.91 1.02
N ALA A 3 -2.05 -10.75 0.65
CA ALA A 3 -2.67 -11.61 -0.37
C ALA A 3 -2.21 -11.27 -1.80
N VAL A 4 -1.72 -10.04 -2.01
CA VAL A 4 -1.22 -9.54 -3.29
C VAL A 4 0.22 -9.07 -3.15
N ASN A 5 1.05 -9.37 -4.15
CA ASN A 5 2.44 -8.91 -4.23
C ASN A 5 2.71 -8.31 -5.61
N ILE A 6 3.00 -7.01 -5.68
CA ILE A 6 3.45 -6.35 -6.92
C ILE A 6 4.85 -6.88 -7.27
N THR A 7 5.01 -7.41 -8.48
CA THR A 7 6.26 -8.00 -8.97
C THR A 7 7.04 -7.06 -9.87
N ASN A 8 6.36 -6.23 -10.66
CA ASN A 8 6.98 -5.19 -11.48
C ASN A 8 5.99 -4.04 -11.75
N VAL A 9 6.51 -2.83 -11.93
CA VAL A 9 5.77 -1.68 -12.45
C VAL A 9 6.68 -0.96 -13.44
N ALA A 10 6.43 -1.15 -14.73
CA ALA A 10 7.21 -0.51 -15.79
C ALA A 10 6.53 0.78 -16.26
N VAL A 11 7.26 1.89 -16.21
CA VAL A 11 6.84 3.16 -16.80
C VAL A 11 7.07 3.09 -18.30
N LEU A 12 6.02 3.29 -19.10
CA LEU A 12 6.09 3.34 -20.55
C LEU A 12 6.08 4.80 -21.02
N ASP A 13 6.60 5.05 -22.23
CA ASP A 13 6.63 6.37 -22.88
C ASP A 13 7.20 7.48 -21.97
N ASN A 14 8.48 7.33 -21.60
CA ASN A 14 9.17 8.25 -20.68
C ASN A 14 10.64 8.48 -21.13
N PRO A 15 11.13 9.73 -21.18
CA PRO A 15 10.41 10.99 -20.91
C PRO A 15 9.44 11.38 -22.04
N ALA A 16 8.40 12.15 -21.72
CA ALA A 16 7.34 12.55 -22.65
C ALA A 16 6.87 13.99 -22.41
N SER A 17 6.06 14.56 -23.31
CA SER A 17 5.40 15.84 -23.07
C SER A 17 4.51 15.76 -21.82
N PHE A 18 4.40 16.87 -21.08
CA PHE A 18 3.53 17.00 -19.92
C PHE A 18 2.09 16.57 -20.22
N LEU A 19 1.59 16.89 -21.42
CA LEU A 19 0.22 16.61 -21.88
C LEU A 19 0.03 15.22 -22.51
N THR A 20 1.07 14.39 -22.61
CA THR A 20 0.91 12.98 -23.04
C THR A 20 0.21 12.17 -21.95
N PRO A 21 -0.67 11.19 -22.24
CA PRO A 21 -1.18 10.26 -21.23
C PRO A 21 -0.06 9.49 -20.49
N PHE A 22 -0.25 9.19 -19.22
CA PHE A 22 0.62 8.27 -18.48
C PHE A 22 0.32 6.83 -18.86
N GLN A 23 1.36 5.97 -18.87
CA GLN A 23 1.22 4.54 -19.17
C GLN A 23 2.10 3.71 -18.23
N PHE A 24 1.48 2.79 -17.49
CA PHE A 24 2.13 1.91 -16.52
C PHE A 24 1.78 0.45 -16.83
N GLU A 25 2.76 -0.38 -17.18
CA GLU A 25 2.57 -1.83 -17.19
C GLU A 25 2.78 -2.37 -15.77
N ILE A 26 1.69 -2.79 -15.14
CA ILE A 26 1.65 -3.29 -13.77
C ILE A 26 1.61 -4.81 -13.82
N SER A 27 2.55 -5.47 -13.15
CA SER A 27 2.59 -6.91 -12.94
C SER A 27 2.49 -7.24 -11.45
N TYR A 28 1.61 -8.19 -11.10
CA TYR A 28 1.42 -8.62 -9.72
C TYR A 28 1.06 -10.10 -9.62
N GLU A 29 1.36 -10.68 -8.47
CA GLU A 29 0.98 -12.03 -8.09
C GLU A 29 -0.13 -11.96 -7.02
N CYS A 30 -1.19 -12.72 -7.23
CA CYS A 30 -2.24 -12.95 -6.26
C CYS A 30 -2.01 -14.34 -5.61
N LEU A 31 -1.74 -14.34 -4.30
CA LEU A 31 -1.38 -15.52 -3.52
C LEU A 31 -2.61 -16.23 -2.90
N THR A 32 -3.67 -15.47 -2.63
CA THR A 32 -4.95 -15.98 -2.12
C THR A 32 -6.09 -15.34 -2.89
N ALA A 33 -7.08 -16.13 -3.32
CA ALA A 33 -8.22 -15.61 -4.06
C ALA A 33 -8.99 -14.54 -3.26
N LEU A 34 -9.29 -13.43 -3.93
CA LEU A 34 -10.03 -12.29 -3.40
C LEU A 34 -11.46 -12.32 -3.95
N LYS A 35 -12.44 -12.08 -3.06
CA LYS A 35 -13.86 -12.05 -3.42
C LYS A 35 -14.24 -10.77 -4.16
N ASP A 36 -13.64 -9.66 -3.73
CA ASP A 36 -13.92 -8.31 -4.21
C ASP A 36 -12.80 -7.79 -5.11
N ASP A 37 -13.00 -6.60 -5.67
CA ASP A 37 -12.07 -5.98 -6.60
C ASP A 37 -10.87 -5.32 -5.90
N LEU A 38 -9.71 -5.38 -6.56
CA LEU A 38 -8.59 -4.49 -6.29
C LEU A 38 -8.84 -3.15 -6.97
N GLU A 39 -8.76 -2.06 -6.22
CA GLU A 39 -8.84 -0.70 -6.74
C GLU A 39 -7.43 -0.15 -6.95
N TRP A 40 -7.08 0.16 -8.20
CA TRP A 40 -5.82 0.76 -8.61
C TRP A 40 -6.03 2.23 -8.95
N LYS A 41 -5.30 3.13 -8.30
CA LYS A 41 -5.41 4.58 -8.54
C LYS A 41 -4.07 5.17 -8.94
N LEU A 42 -4.10 6.04 -9.95
CA LEU A 42 -2.97 6.90 -10.29
C LEU A 42 -3.29 8.33 -9.86
N ILE A 43 -2.46 8.90 -8.98
CA ILE A 43 -2.65 10.22 -8.37
C ILE A 43 -1.41 11.06 -8.67
N TYR A 44 -1.62 12.29 -9.15
CA TYR A 44 -0.57 13.28 -9.37
C TYR A 44 -0.60 14.31 -8.24
N VAL A 45 0.55 14.53 -7.60
CA VAL A 45 0.67 15.52 -6.51
C VAL A 45 0.75 16.91 -7.13
N GLY A 46 -0.28 17.73 -6.89
CA GLY A 46 -0.40 19.07 -7.49
C GLY A 46 0.30 20.18 -6.71
N SER A 47 0.67 19.91 -5.45
CA SER A 47 1.57 20.75 -4.65
C SER A 47 2.22 19.92 -3.54
N ALA A 48 3.50 20.16 -3.24
CA ALA A 48 4.19 19.44 -2.17
C ALA A 48 3.72 19.83 -0.76
N GLU A 49 2.98 20.94 -0.63
CA GLU A 49 2.51 21.49 0.65
C GLU A 49 1.02 21.24 0.94
N ASP A 50 0.25 20.84 -0.08
CA ASP A 50 -1.22 20.96 -0.06
C ASP A 50 -1.89 19.88 -0.92
N GLU A 51 -2.28 18.80 -0.25
CA GLU A 51 -2.98 17.64 -0.85
C GLU A 51 -4.31 18.00 -1.52
N THR A 52 -4.86 19.22 -1.34
CA THR A 52 -6.08 19.64 -2.05
C THR A 52 -5.87 19.90 -3.54
N TYR A 53 -4.60 20.00 -3.97
CA TYR A 53 -4.20 20.07 -5.38
C TYR A 53 -3.96 18.69 -5.99
N ASP A 54 -4.02 17.60 -5.22
CA ASP A 54 -3.80 16.25 -5.74
C ASP A 54 -4.91 15.84 -6.71
N GLN A 55 -4.49 15.33 -7.88
CA GLN A 55 -5.38 14.95 -8.96
C GLN A 55 -5.41 13.44 -9.12
N LEU A 56 -6.55 12.82 -8.83
CA LEU A 56 -6.84 11.45 -9.23
C LEU A 56 -6.98 11.42 -10.76
N LEU A 57 -5.97 10.87 -11.44
CA LEU A 57 -5.92 10.79 -12.90
C LEU A 57 -6.71 9.60 -13.45
N GLU A 58 -6.67 8.47 -12.75
CA GLU A 58 -7.37 7.24 -13.14
C GLU A 58 -7.65 6.36 -11.91
N SER A 59 -8.74 5.58 -11.95
CA SER A 59 -9.18 4.65 -10.92
C SER A 59 -9.82 3.39 -11.53
N VAL A 60 -9.07 2.30 -11.63
CA VAL A 60 -9.50 1.03 -12.24
C VAL A 60 -9.76 -0.04 -11.19
N LEU A 61 -10.91 -0.70 -11.28
CA LEU A 61 -11.24 -1.90 -10.52
C LEU A 61 -10.82 -3.16 -11.28
N VAL A 62 -10.16 -4.09 -10.58
CA VAL A 62 -9.73 -5.38 -11.11
C VAL A 62 -10.16 -6.51 -10.17
N GLY A 63 -11.20 -7.25 -10.55
CA GLY A 63 -11.63 -8.45 -9.83
C GLY A 63 -12.85 -9.15 -10.45
N PRO A 64 -13.35 -10.22 -9.79
CA PRO A 64 -12.73 -10.89 -8.65
C PRO A 64 -11.39 -11.54 -9.02
N VAL A 65 -10.41 -11.52 -8.10
CA VAL A 65 -9.02 -11.92 -8.41
C VAL A 65 -8.72 -13.32 -7.88
N ASN A 66 -8.50 -14.28 -8.79
CA ASN A 66 -8.08 -15.63 -8.44
C ASN A 66 -6.58 -15.70 -8.11
N VAL A 67 -6.12 -16.83 -7.58
CA VAL A 67 -4.68 -17.09 -7.39
C VAL A 67 -4.00 -17.17 -8.76
N GLY A 68 -2.89 -16.44 -8.95
CA GLY A 68 -2.18 -16.41 -10.22
C GLY A 68 -1.32 -15.16 -10.44
N ASN A 69 -0.68 -15.10 -11.61
CA ASN A 69 0.11 -13.96 -12.05
C ASN A 69 -0.68 -13.13 -13.06
N TYR A 70 -0.73 -11.82 -12.83
CA TYR A 70 -1.51 -10.85 -13.59
C TYR A 70 -0.62 -9.75 -14.15
N ARG A 71 -1.00 -9.23 -15.31
CA ARG A 71 -0.36 -8.09 -15.94
C ARG A 71 -1.36 -7.30 -16.76
N PHE A 72 -1.37 -5.98 -16.61
CA PHE A 72 -2.20 -5.07 -17.39
C PHE A 72 -1.49 -3.72 -17.59
N VAL A 73 -1.99 -2.91 -18.52
CA VAL A 73 -1.54 -1.53 -18.71
C VAL A 73 -2.60 -0.60 -18.12
N LEU A 74 -2.19 0.21 -17.14
CA LEU A 74 -2.96 1.34 -16.65
C LEU A 74 -2.56 2.56 -17.49
N GLN A 75 -3.51 3.14 -18.22
CA GLN A 75 -3.34 4.40 -18.93
C GLN A 75 -4.18 5.47 -18.24
N ALA A 76 -3.65 6.68 -18.10
CA ALA A 76 -4.36 7.81 -17.48
C ALA A 76 -4.09 9.10 -18.26
N ASP A 77 -5.07 9.99 -18.34
CA ASP A 77 -4.89 11.32 -18.91
C ASP A 77 -3.92 12.17 -18.05
N PRO A 78 -3.26 13.20 -18.62
CA PRO A 78 -2.40 14.11 -17.84
C PRO A 78 -3.19 14.89 -16.78
N PRO A 79 -2.55 15.40 -15.70
CA PRO A 79 -3.19 16.33 -14.79
C PRO A 79 -3.64 17.59 -15.51
N ASP A 80 -4.72 18.20 -15.01
CA ASP A 80 -5.20 19.51 -15.44
C ASP A 80 -4.23 20.59 -14.93
N PRO A 81 -3.51 21.32 -15.81
CA PRO A 81 -2.55 22.35 -15.38
C PRO A 81 -3.20 23.48 -14.59
N SER A 82 -4.50 23.72 -14.76
CA SER A 82 -5.23 24.78 -14.05
C SER A 82 -5.55 24.44 -12.59
N LYS A 83 -5.30 23.19 -12.18
CA LYS A 83 -5.46 22.67 -10.81
C LYS A 83 -4.12 22.33 -10.15
N ILE A 84 -3.02 22.88 -10.67
CA ILE A 84 -1.67 22.82 -10.08
C ILE A 84 -1.31 24.26 -9.69
N ARG A 85 -0.57 24.48 -8.61
CA ARG A 85 -0.02 25.83 -8.34
C ARG A 85 0.99 26.18 -9.44
N GLU A 86 0.99 27.41 -9.95
CA GLU A 86 1.79 27.77 -11.14
C GLU A 86 3.30 27.58 -10.88
N GLU A 87 3.73 27.82 -9.64
CA GLU A 87 5.07 27.57 -9.11
C GLU A 87 5.45 26.07 -9.00
N ASP A 88 4.48 25.16 -8.90
CA ASP A 88 4.69 23.70 -8.74
C ASP A 88 4.61 22.93 -10.08
N ILE A 89 4.34 23.61 -11.21
CA ILE A 89 4.27 22.97 -12.54
C ILE A 89 5.68 22.58 -13.03
N ILE A 90 6.68 23.44 -12.83
CA ILE A 90 8.08 23.21 -13.19
C ILE A 90 8.86 22.75 -11.95
N GLY A 91 9.77 21.79 -12.13
CA GLY A 91 10.57 21.21 -11.05
C GLY A 91 10.12 19.79 -10.70
N VAL A 92 10.33 19.39 -9.44
CA VAL A 92 10.12 18.01 -8.99
C VAL A 92 8.83 17.89 -8.18
N THR A 93 7.92 17.03 -8.65
CA THR A 93 6.75 16.57 -7.91
C THR A 93 6.74 15.04 -7.79
N VAL A 94 5.63 14.47 -7.32
CA VAL A 94 5.43 13.04 -7.09
C VAL A 94 4.19 12.53 -7.82
N LEU A 95 4.30 11.32 -8.38
CA LEU A 95 3.17 10.54 -8.89
C LEU A 95 3.03 9.28 -8.05
N LEU A 96 1.81 8.99 -7.58
CA LEU A 96 1.50 7.87 -6.70
C LEU A 96 0.62 6.86 -7.43
N LEU A 97 1.11 5.62 -7.56
CA LEU A 97 0.29 4.46 -7.89
C LEU A 97 -0.09 3.77 -6.58
N THR A 98 -1.37 3.76 -6.22
CA THR A 98 -1.88 3.03 -5.05
C THR A 98 -2.68 1.81 -5.46
N CYS A 99 -2.70 0.79 -4.59
CA CYS A 99 -3.63 -0.32 -4.70
C CYS A 99 -4.30 -0.58 -3.35
N SER A 100 -5.63 -0.70 -3.41
CA SER A 100 -6.52 -0.87 -2.26
C SER A 100 -7.38 -2.12 -2.43
N TYR A 101 -7.77 -2.73 -1.30
CA TYR A 101 -8.75 -3.80 -1.26
C TYR A 101 -9.80 -3.45 -0.19
N LEU A 102 -11.09 -3.56 -0.52
CA LEU A 102 -12.19 -3.13 0.36
C LEU A 102 -12.01 -1.71 0.93
N GLY A 103 -11.53 -0.77 0.09
CA GLY A 103 -11.26 0.61 0.46
C GLY A 103 -10.03 0.83 1.36
N GLN A 104 -9.31 -0.23 1.75
CA GLN A 104 -8.06 -0.14 2.53
C GLN A 104 -6.86 -0.21 1.59
N GLU A 105 -6.08 0.87 1.53
CA GLU A 105 -4.81 0.90 0.80
C GLU A 105 -3.80 -0.03 1.48
N PHE A 106 -3.18 -0.94 0.70
CA PHE A 106 -2.15 -1.86 1.21
C PHE A 106 -0.78 -1.65 0.57
N ILE A 107 -0.70 -0.94 -0.55
CA ILE A 107 0.56 -0.61 -1.21
C ILE A 107 0.48 0.72 -1.98
N ARG A 108 1.56 1.48 -1.88
CA ARG A 108 1.79 2.75 -2.59
C ARG A 108 3.16 2.71 -3.24
N VAL A 109 3.22 3.02 -4.53
CA VAL A 109 4.44 3.15 -5.31
C VAL A 109 4.55 4.59 -5.78
N GLY A 110 5.40 5.36 -5.12
CA GLY A 110 5.67 6.75 -5.46
C GLY A 110 6.85 6.90 -6.41
N TYR A 111 6.68 7.69 -7.46
CA TYR A 111 7.74 8.10 -8.39
C TYR A 111 7.96 9.61 -8.27
N TYR A 112 9.22 10.04 -8.29
CA TYR A 112 9.50 11.45 -8.56
C TYR A 112 9.27 11.73 -10.05
N VAL A 113 8.64 12.86 -10.35
CA VAL A 113 8.46 13.38 -11.71
C VAL A 113 9.17 14.72 -11.78
N ASN A 114 10.13 14.85 -12.68
CA ASN A 114 10.78 16.11 -12.98
C ASN A 114 10.15 16.71 -14.25
N ASN A 115 9.47 17.83 -14.10
CA ASN A 115 8.92 18.62 -15.19
C ASN A 115 9.90 19.76 -15.49
N ASP A 116 10.35 19.86 -16.73
CA ASP A 116 11.30 20.88 -17.16
C ASP A 116 11.01 21.27 -18.62
N TYR A 117 11.56 22.39 -19.10
CA TYR A 117 11.37 22.77 -20.50
C TYR A 117 12.20 21.90 -21.45
N ASP A 118 11.65 21.60 -22.62
CA ASP A 118 12.33 20.85 -23.69
C ASP A 118 13.51 21.63 -24.32
N ASP A 119 13.42 22.97 -24.30
CA ASP A 119 14.43 23.90 -24.80
C ASP A 119 15.42 24.34 -23.70
N GLU A 120 16.68 24.60 -24.05
CA GLU A 120 17.72 25.06 -23.12
C GLU A 120 17.58 26.55 -22.75
N GLN A 121 17.16 27.40 -23.68
CA GLN A 121 16.97 28.84 -23.45
C GLN A 121 15.80 29.08 -22.50
N LEU A 122 14.73 28.28 -22.61
CA LEU A 122 13.59 28.33 -21.68
C LEU A 122 13.95 27.85 -20.26
N ARG A 123 15.05 27.10 -20.09
CA ARG A 123 15.55 26.66 -18.77
C ARG A 123 16.48 27.69 -18.13
N GLU A 124 17.31 28.35 -18.93
CA GLU A 124 18.18 29.45 -18.45
C GLU A 124 17.39 30.75 -18.18
N GLU A 125 16.43 31.09 -19.04
CA GLU A 125 15.56 32.28 -18.93
C GLU A 125 14.08 31.88 -18.95
N PRO A 126 13.54 31.29 -17.87
CA PRO A 126 12.16 30.84 -17.82
C PRO A 126 11.16 32.01 -17.97
N PRO A 127 10.12 31.87 -18.80
CA PRO A 127 9.13 32.92 -19.02
C PRO A 127 8.30 33.17 -17.76
N PRO A 128 7.78 34.41 -17.53
CA PRO A 128 6.97 34.73 -16.34
C PRO A 128 5.65 33.97 -16.21
N LYS A 129 5.22 33.25 -17.26
CA LYS A 129 4.05 32.37 -17.28
C LYS A 129 4.47 31.05 -17.91
N VAL A 130 4.05 29.94 -17.31
CA VAL A 130 4.47 28.60 -17.76
C VAL A 130 3.91 28.27 -19.15
N LEU A 131 4.77 27.81 -20.05
CA LEU A 131 4.41 27.35 -21.40
C LEU A 131 4.20 25.84 -21.41
N ILE A 132 3.02 25.36 -21.00
CA ILE A 132 2.70 23.94 -20.83
C ILE A 132 3.06 23.06 -22.05
N ASP A 133 2.83 23.55 -23.27
CA ASP A 133 3.15 22.84 -24.52
C ASP A 133 4.66 22.59 -24.73
N ARG A 134 5.52 23.22 -23.93
CA ARG A 134 6.98 23.09 -23.92
C ARG A 134 7.52 22.34 -22.71
N VAL A 135 6.65 21.90 -21.80
CA VAL A 135 7.05 21.13 -20.63
C VAL A 135 7.19 19.67 -21.01
N GLN A 136 8.38 19.11 -20.77
CA GLN A 136 8.65 17.69 -20.80
C GLN A 136 8.65 17.15 -19.37
N ARG A 137 7.98 16.03 -19.12
CA ARG A 137 8.07 15.29 -17.87
C ARG A 137 9.04 14.12 -18.00
N ASN A 138 9.78 13.86 -16.93
CA ASN A 138 10.61 12.68 -16.76
C ASN A 138 10.29 12.02 -15.41
N ILE A 139 9.74 10.81 -15.47
CA ILE A 139 9.42 9.98 -14.32
C ILE A 139 10.66 9.17 -13.94
N LEU A 140 11.16 9.33 -12.71
CA LEU A 140 12.35 8.64 -12.21
C LEU A 140 12.03 7.18 -11.84
N SER A 141 11.82 6.36 -12.86
CA SER A 141 11.37 4.96 -12.76
C SER A 141 12.37 4.02 -12.06
N ASP A 142 13.66 4.32 -12.07
CA ASP A 142 14.71 3.47 -11.47
C ASP A 142 14.70 3.44 -9.92
N LYS A 143 14.05 4.42 -9.27
CA LYS A 143 14.10 4.60 -7.81
C LYS A 143 12.71 4.84 -7.20
N PRO A 144 11.75 3.91 -7.40
CA PRO A 144 10.42 4.03 -6.82
C PRO A 144 10.48 3.96 -5.28
N ARG A 145 9.61 4.73 -4.63
CA ARG A 145 9.36 4.66 -3.19
C ARG A 145 8.18 3.74 -2.94
N VAL A 146 8.46 2.50 -2.52
CA VAL A 146 7.42 1.50 -2.21
C VAL A 146 7.12 1.52 -0.71
N THR A 147 5.89 1.89 -0.36
CA THR A 147 5.35 1.79 1.00
C THR A 147 4.28 0.70 1.02
N LYS A 148 4.29 -0.16 2.05
CA LYS A 148 3.30 -1.22 2.25
C LYS A 148 2.59 -1.00 3.58
N PHE A 149 1.26 -1.16 3.59
CA PHE A 149 0.42 -1.01 4.77
C PHE A 149 -0.24 -2.37 5.10
N PRO A 150 -0.25 -2.80 6.37
CA PRO A 150 -0.90 -4.04 6.76
C PRO A 150 -2.42 -3.86 6.78
N ILE A 151 -3.14 -4.70 6.03
CA ILE A 151 -4.62 -4.75 6.00
C ILE A 151 -5.12 -6.19 6.22
N ASN A 152 -6.40 -6.35 6.53
CA ASN A 152 -7.05 -7.66 6.54
C ASN A 152 -7.74 -7.94 5.18
N PHE A 153 -7.21 -8.91 4.43
CA PHE A 153 -7.78 -9.37 3.16
C PHE A 153 -8.95 -10.36 3.32
N HIS A 154 -9.18 -10.90 4.52
CA HIS A 154 -10.23 -11.89 4.80
C HIS A 154 -10.99 -11.55 6.10
N PRO A 155 -11.76 -10.44 6.13
CA PRO A 155 -12.47 -10.00 7.34
C PRO A 155 -13.45 -11.04 7.90
N GLU A 156 -14.18 -11.77 7.04
CA GLU A 156 -15.18 -12.76 7.47
C GLU A 156 -14.59 -14.01 8.15
N ASN A 157 -13.28 -14.28 8.03
CA ASN A 157 -12.68 -15.42 8.72
C ASN A 157 -12.49 -15.16 10.23
N ASN A 158 -12.63 -13.91 10.70
CA ASN A 158 -12.43 -13.56 12.11
C ASN A 158 -13.66 -13.81 13.00
N GLU A 159 -14.84 -14.11 12.45
CA GLU A 159 -16.07 -14.28 13.25
C GLU A 159 -16.18 -15.64 13.97
N ASN A 160 -15.21 -16.56 13.78
CA ASN A 160 -15.19 -17.90 14.37
C ASN A 160 -14.07 -18.14 15.42
N GLU A 161 -13.30 -17.13 15.81
CA GLU A 161 -12.38 -17.23 16.96
C GLU A 161 -13.08 -16.80 18.26
N GLU A 162 -14.12 -17.55 18.66
CA GLU A 162 -14.61 -17.54 20.04
C GLU A 162 -13.47 -18.02 20.96
N GLN A 163 -12.81 -17.10 21.66
CA GLN A 163 -11.95 -17.46 22.78
C GLN A 163 -12.79 -18.25 23.80
N PRO A 164 -12.36 -19.45 24.23
CA PRO A 164 -13.01 -20.13 25.34
C PRO A 164 -12.98 -19.21 26.55
N PRO A 165 -14.11 -19.02 27.27
CA PRO A 165 -14.10 -18.20 28.47
C PRO A 165 -13.11 -18.79 29.47
N ALA A 166 -12.27 -17.92 30.06
CA ALA A 166 -11.33 -18.34 31.09
C ALA A 166 -12.11 -18.98 32.24
N SER A 167 -11.87 -20.27 32.49
CA SER A 167 -12.59 -21.04 33.49
C SER A 167 -12.29 -20.50 34.90
N GLU A 168 -13.27 -19.81 35.49
CA GLU A 168 -13.22 -19.39 36.88
C GLU A 168 -13.15 -20.63 37.79
N HIS A 169 -12.08 -20.73 38.58
CA HIS A 169 -11.99 -21.73 39.65
C HIS A 169 -12.74 -21.21 40.89
N PRO A 170 -13.80 -21.90 41.36
CA PRO A 170 -14.41 -21.58 42.64
C PRO A 170 -13.51 -22.11 43.78
N SER A 171 -13.08 -21.21 44.66
CA SER A 171 -12.43 -21.59 45.92
C SER A 171 -13.48 -21.78 47.02
N GLU A 172 -13.83 -23.03 47.33
CA GLU A 172 -14.64 -23.37 48.50
C GLU A 172 -13.80 -24.00 49.63
N THR A 173 -14.12 -23.62 50.86
CA THR A 173 -13.50 -24.02 52.12
C THR A 173 -14.33 -25.09 52.84
N GLY A 174 -13.74 -26.14 53.43
CA GLY A 174 -14.47 -27.03 54.36
C GLY A 174 -13.81 -28.36 54.78
N GLU A 175 -13.12 -28.36 55.93
CA GLU A 175 -13.16 -29.32 57.06
C GLU A 175 -13.10 -30.88 56.86
N ASP A 176 -11.99 -31.50 57.34
CA ASP A 176 -11.82 -32.77 58.14
C ASP A 176 -12.47 -34.14 57.71
N PRO A 177 -12.16 -35.35 58.30
CA PRO A 177 -11.14 -35.72 59.31
C PRO A 177 -10.31 -37.04 59.07
N LEU A 178 -9.48 -37.35 60.07
CA LEU A 178 -8.55 -38.49 60.30
C LEU A 178 -9.08 -39.95 60.17
N ALA A 179 -8.22 -40.87 59.68
CA ALA A 179 -8.06 -42.28 60.10
C ALA A 179 -6.68 -42.83 59.61
N LEU A 180 -5.70 -43.21 60.45
CA LEU A 180 -5.47 -44.53 61.10
C LEU A 180 -5.21 -45.71 60.12
N VAL A 181 -4.22 -46.62 60.26
CA VAL A 181 -3.00 -46.76 61.10
C VAL A 181 -2.11 -47.91 60.51
N ASP A 182 -1.00 -48.30 61.17
CA ASP A 182 -0.14 -49.50 60.94
C ASP A 182 0.99 -49.41 59.87
N ARG A 183 2.22 -49.92 60.07
CA ARG A 183 2.94 -50.35 61.30
C ARG A 183 4.46 -50.47 61.05
N ASP A 184 5.25 -50.32 62.12
CA ASP A 184 6.69 -50.61 62.23
C ASP A 184 7.05 -52.09 61.94
N PRO A 185 8.31 -52.48 61.60
CA PRO A 185 9.38 -52.50 62.62
C PRO A 185 10.83 -52.17 62.17
N ALA A 186 11.49 -51.33 62.97
CA ALA A 186 12.79 -51.52 63.66
C ALA A 186 14.01 -52.16 62.95
N ASN A 187 15.19 -51.52 63.10
CA ASN A 187 16.24 -52.10 63.96
C ASN A 187 17.24 -51.06 64.55
N GLU A 188 18.02 -51.53 65.53
CA GLU A 188 18.90 -50.84 66.48
C GLU A 188 20.20 -50.15 65.98
N LYS A 189 20.66 -49.13 66.75
CA LYS A 189 22.05 -48.84 67.25
C LYS A 189 23.21 -48.74 66.21
N ASP A 190 24.43 -48.28 66.51
CA ASP A 190 25.14 -47.72 67.69
C ASP A 190 26.18 -46.71 67.10
N SER A 191 26.67 -45.67 67.77
CA SER A 191 26.55 -45.21 69.16
C SER A 191 26.29 -43.70 69.24
#